data_AF-A0AAU9SC52-F1
#
_entry.id   AF-A0AAU9SC52-F1
#
_cell.length_a   1.000
_cell.length_b   1.000
_cell.length_c   1.000
_cell.angle_alpha   90.00
_cell.angle_beta   90.00
_cell.angle_gamma   90.00
#
_symmetry.space_group_name_H-M   'P 1'
#
loop_
_entity.id
_entity.type
_entity.pdbx_description
1 polymer ?
#
loop_
_entity_poly.entity_id
_entity_poly.type
_entity_poly.pdbx_seq_one_letter_code
_entity_poly.pdbx_strand_id
1 'polypeptide(L)'
;MEKPRNIFRVCSLLMAFLFAYSASVQLNDPDWYFWFPLYTLAFAVNLINSKRVSKSRRIKQITRTTLSLGLFLLVKVVAEDVLTEKVGVLSLDLTHRVVREKIGSALVIASMVLQLRASSSKPKEKCVDFGKE
;
A
#
# COMPACT_ATOMS: atom_id res chain seq x y z
N MET A 1 11.10 23.76 -10.31
CA MET A 1 11.52 22.61 -9.50
C MET A 1 10.38 22.24 -8.56
N GLU A 2 9.58 21.23 -8.90
CA GLU A 2 8.48 20.82 -8.05
C GLU A 2 9.01 20.35 -6.70
N LYS A 3 8.43 20.87 -5.62
CA LYS A 3 8.84 20.51 -4.27
C LYS A 3 8.61 18.99 -4.10
N PRO A 4 9.56 18.18 -3.58
CA PRO A 4 9.42 16.72 -3.46
C PRO A 4 8.17 16.27 -2.68
N ARG A 5 7.56 17.21 -1.94
CA ARG A 5 6.33 17.07 -1.17
C ARG A 5 5.06 16.98 -2.03
N ASN A 6 5.03 17.61 -3.22
CA ASN A 6 3.87 17.55 -4.12
C ASN A 6 3.83 16.20 -4.85
N ILE A 7 4.99 15.70 -5.28
CA ILE A 7 5.12 14.41 -5.97
C ILE A 7 4.64 13.27 -5.05
N PHE A 8 5.09 13.22 -3.79
CA PHE A 8 4.61 12.20 -2.84
C PHE A 8 3.08 12.24 -2.64
N ARG A 9 2.49 13.44 -2.62
CA ARG A 9 1.05 13.62 -2.47
C ARG A 9 0.29 13.12 -3.70
N VAL A 10 0.76 13.46 -4.89
CA VAL A 10 0.18 12.99 -6.16
C VAL A 10 0.33 11.48 -6.29
N CYS A 11 1.51 10.93 -6.02
CA CYS A 11 1.74 9.49 -6.00
C CYS A 11 0.81 8.77 -5.01
N SER A 12 0.63 9.31 -3.80
CA SER A 12 -0.26 8.71 -2.82
C SER A 12 -1.73 8.77 -3.26
N LEU A 13 -2.17 9.84 -3.93
CA LEU A 13 -3.51 9.90 -4.52
C LEU A 13 -3.70 8.89 -5.66
N LEU A 14 -2.72 8.79 -6.55
CA LEU A 14 -2.75 7.81 -7.65
C LEU A 14 -2.83 6.39 -7.09
N MET A 15 -2.04 6.07 -6.06
CA MET A 15 -2.11 4.79 -5.35
C MET A 15 -3.48 4.57 -4.69
N ALA A 16 -4.08 5.61 -4.12
CA ALA A 16 -5.43 5.53 -3.57
C ALA A 16 -6.44 5.16 -4.67
N PHE A 17 -6.45 5.87 -5.81
CA PHE A 17 -7.36 5.57 -6.91
C PHE A 17 -7.15 4.16 -7.48
N LEU A 18 -5.88 3.71 -7.57
CA LEU A 18 -5.57 2.34 -7.97
C LEU A 18 -6.17 1.33 -7.00
N PHE A 19 -6.02 1.51 -5.68
CA PHE A 19 -6.62 0.60 -4.70
C PHE A 19 -8.15 0.65 -4.69
N ALA A 20 -8.75 1.82 -4.89
CA ALA A 20 -10.19 1.94 -5.03
C ALA A 20 -10.71 1.15 -6.25
N TYR A 21 -10.03 1.31 -7.39
CA TYR A 21 -10.35 0.56 -8.61
C TYR A 21 -10.15 -0.96 -8.41
N SER A 22 -9.02 -1.38 -7.80
CA SER A 22 -8.78 -2.79 -7.47
C SER A 22 -9.86 -3.35 -6.55
N ALA A 23 -10.30 -2.60 -5.53
CA ALA A 23 -11.39 -3.01 -4.65
C ALA A 23 -12.70 -3.23 -5.43
N SER A 24 -13.04 -2.33 -6.36
CA SER A 24 -14.24 -2.44 -7.19
C SER A 24 -14.20 -3.66 -8.11
N VAL A 25 -13.06 -3.93 -8.75
CA VAL A 25 -12.91 -5.10 -9.62
C VAL A 25 -13.00 -6.39 -8.81
N GLN A 26 -12.43 -6.42 -7.60
CA GLN A 26 -12.41 -7.62 -6.76
C GLN A 26 -13.77 -7.99 -6.17
N LEU A 27 -14.78 -7.09 -6.18
CA LEU A 27 -16.14 -7.43 -5.75
C LEU A 27 -16.80 -8.49 -6.64
N ASN A 28 -16.32 -8.67 -7.87
CA ASN A 28 -16.82 -9.70 -8.79
C ASN A 28 -16.16 -11.07 -8.56
N ASP A 29 -15.13 -11.15 -7.72
CA ASP A 29 -14.40 -12.39 -7.44
C ASP A 29 -15.01 -13.10 -6.21
N PRO A 30 -15.04 -14.46 -6.17
CA PRO A 30 -15.66 -15.21 -5.08
C PRO A 30 -15.01 -14.98 -3.71
N ASP A 31 -13.73 -14.60 -3.65
CA ASP A 31 -13.03 -14.26 -2.40
C ASP A 31 -12.93 -12.76 -2.11
N TRP A 32 -13.87 -11.97 -2.63
CA TRP A 32 -13.92 -10.52 -2.42
C TRP A 32 -13.79 -10.11 -0.95
N TYR A 33 -14.30 -10.93 -0.02
CA TYR A 33 -14.37 -10.65 1.41
C TYR A 33 -13.01 -10.42 2.09
N PHE A 34 -11.92 -11.00 1.58
CA PHE A 34 -10.58 -10.74 2.10
C PHE A 34 -9.90 -9.55 1.41
N TRP A 35 -10.08 -9.45 0.09
CA TRP A 35 -9.39 -8.47 -0.75
C TRP A 35 -10.01 -7.08 -0.65
N PHE A 36 -11.34 -7.00 -0.57
CA PHE A 36 -12.07 -5.74 -0.50
C PHE A 36 -11.71 -4.95 0.78
N PRO A 37 -11.71 -5.54 2.00
CA PRO A 37 -11.22 -4.85 3.20
C PRO A 37 -9.76 -4.44 3.09
N LEU A 38 -8.89 -5.27 2.50
CA LEU A 38 -7.48 -4.94 2.32
C LEU A 38 -7.29 -3.70 1.45
N TYR A 39 -7.91 -3.68 0.26
CA TYR A 39 -7.77 -2.57 -0.69
C TYR A 39 -8.47 -1.30 -0.19
N THR A 40 -9.63 -1.41 0.46
CA THR A 40 -10.32 -0.24 1.04
C THR A 40 -9.53 0.40 2.18
N LEU A 41 -8.89 -0.41 3.04
CA LEU A 41 -7.96 0.10 4.06
C LEU A 41 -6.73 0.76 3.42
N ALA A 42 -6.16 0.13 2.38
CA ALA A 42 -5.03 0.69 1.65
C ALA A 42 -5.37 2.03 0.97
N PHE A 43 -6.56 2.14 0.38
CA PHE A 43 -7.13 3.37 -0.15
C PHE A 43 -7.25 4.44 0.93
N ALA A 44 -7.88 4.11 2.07
CA ALA A 44 -8.10 5.06 3.16
C ALA A 44 -6.78 5.60 3.71
N VAL A 45 -5.77 4.74 3.92
CA VAL A 45 -4.45 5.16 4.40
C VAL A 45 -3.75 6.07 3.39
N ASN A 46 -3.82 5.80 2.09
CA ASN A 46 -3.28 6.67 1.03
C ASN A 46 -4.02 8.01 0.93
N LEU A 47 -5.34 8.02 1.07
CA LEU A 47 -6.12 9.25 1.07
C LEU A 47 -5.82 10.14 2.29
N ILE A 48 -5.77 9.54 3.49
CA ILE A 48 -5.52 10.25 4.75
C ILE A 48 -4.09 10.83 4.77
N ASN A 49 -3.09 10.06 4.32
CA ASN A 49 -1.71 10.53 4.28
C ASN A 49 -1.47 11.58 3.18
N SER A 50 -2.20 11.52 2.05
CA SER A 50 -2.19 12.60 1.04
C SER A 50 -2.73 13.93 1.58
N LYS A 51 -3.79 13.88 2.40
CA LYS A 51 -4.35 15.08 3.04
C LYS A 51 -3.51 15.55 4.24
N ARG A 52 -2.52 14.75 4.67
CA ARG A 52 -1.58 15.04 5.76
C ARG A 52 -2.27 15.51 7.06
N VAL A 53 -3.49 15.03 7.31
CA VAL A 53 -4.38 15.57 8.35
C VAL A 53 -3.90 15.21 9.76
N SER A 54 -3.16 14.12 9.96
CA SER A 54 -2.63 13.80 11.29
C SER A 54 -1.59 12.67 11.26
N LYS A 55 -0.46 12.83 11.96
CA LYS A 55 0.38 11.69 12.38
C LYS A 55 -0.21 11.03 13.63
N SER A 56 -1.48 10.63 13.55
CA SER A 56 -2.17 10.02 14.69
C SER A 56 -1.66 8.61 14.95
N ARG A 57 -1.55 8.23 16.24
CA ARG A 57 -1.28 6.85 16.66
C ARG A 57 -2.26 5.86 16.00
N ARG A 58 -3.51 6.26 15.78
CA ARG A 58 -4.55 5.46 15.10
C ARG A 58 -4.20 5.17 13.64
N ILE A 59 -3.73 6.16 12.88
CA ILE A 59 -3.37 5.97 11.47
C ILE A 59 -2.18 5.02 11.36
N LYS A 60 -1.16 5.19 12.21
CA LYS A 60 -0.02 4.27 12.25
C LYS A 60 -0.43 2.83 12.59
N GLN A 61 -1.41 2.66 13.47
CA GLN A 61 -1.97 1.35 13.80
C GLN A 61 -2.73 0.75 12.61
N ILE A 62 -3.60 1.52 11.94
CA ILE A 62 -4.31 1.09 10.73
C ILE A 62 -3.33 0.72 9.61
N THR A 63 -2.27 1.50 9.41
CA THR A 63 -1.22 1.17 8.43
C THR A 63 -0.52 -0.14 8.76
N ARG A 64 -0.24 -0.40 10.05
CA ARG A 64 0.36 -1.67 10.50
C ARG A 64 -0.59 -2.86 10.34
N THR A 65 -1.87 -2.71 10.68
CA THR A 65 -2.85 -3.78 10.51
C THR A 65 -3.06 -4.08 9.02
N THR A 66 -3.13 -3.05 8.18
CA THR A 66 -3.22 -3.20 6.70
C THR A 66 -1.99 -3.90 6.15
N LEU A 67 -0.80 -3.54 6.63
CA LEU A 67 0.45 -4.21 6.24
C LEU A 67 0.46 -5.69 6.66
N SER A 68 0.04 -5.98 7.89
CA SER A 68 -0.04 -7.36 8.40
C SER A 68 -1.05 -8.19 7.62
N LEU A 69 -2.21 -7.61 7.30
CA LEU A 69 -3.25 -8.26 6.49
C LEU A 69 -2.74 -8.51 5.05
N GLY A 70 -2.05 -7.54 4.46
CA GLY A 70 -1.44 -7.68 3.14
C GLY A 70 -0.39 -8.79 3.10
N LEU A 71 0.45 -8.88 4.13
CA LEU A 71 1.45 -9.95 4.26
C LEU A 71 0.79 -11.32 4.43
N PHE A 72 -0.24 -11.40 5.28
CA PHE A 72 -1.01 -12.64 5.49
C PHE A 72 -1.63 -13.14 4.18
N LEU A 73 -2.27 -12.25 3.42
CA LEU A 73 -2.87 -12.59 2.13
C LEU A 73 -1.81 -12.94 1.07
N LEU A 74 -0.64 -12.30 1.09
CA LEU A 74 0.47 -12.70 0.23
C LEU A 74 0.92 -14.13 0.52
N VAL A 75 1.07 -14.50 1.80
CA VAL A 75 1.41 -15.88 2.21
C VAL A 75 0.33 -16.86 1.78
N LYS A 76 -0.95 -16.52 1.95
CA LYS A 76 -2.10 -17.33 1.50
C LYS A 76 -2.02 -17.61 0.00
N VAL A 77 -1.83 -16.56 -0.80
CA VAL A 77 -1.74 -16.69 -2.28
C VAL A 77 -0.53 -17.51 -2.70
N VAL A 78 0.62 -17.33 -2.04
CA VAL A 78 1.82 -18.15 -2.29
C VAL A 78 1.58 -19.61 -1.90
N ALA A 79 0.88 -19.88 -0.80
CA ALA A 79 0.55 -21.24 -0.40
C ALA A 79 -0.39 -21.91 -1.41
N GLU A 80 -1.39 -21.19 -1.93
CA GLU A 80 -2.25 -21.70 -3.01
C GLU A 80 -1.47 -21.97 -4.30
N ASP A 81 -0.53 -21.10 -4.66
CA ASP A 81 0.35 -21.26 -5.83
C ASP A 81 1.21 -22.54 -5.71
N VAL A 82 1.76 -22.79 -4.52
CA VAL A 82 2.56 -23.99 -4.21
C VAL A 82 1.69 -25.26 -4.21
N LEU A 83 0.49 -25.21 -3.59
CA LEU A 83 -0.39 -26.36 -3.47
C LEU A 83 -1.08 -26.75 -4.79
N THR A 84 -1.30 -25.79 -5.69
CA THR A 84 -2.01 -26.04 -6.96
C THR A 84 -1.09 -26.62 -8.05
N GLU A 85 0.23 -26.73 -7.81
CA GLU A 85 1.27 -27.26 -8.72
C GLU A 85 1.27 -26.70 -10.16
N LYS A 86 0.45 -25.70 -10.49
CA LYS A 86 0.08 -25.44 -11.88
C LYS A 86 0.96 -24.48 -12.65
N VAL A 87 1.70 -23.58 -12.01
CA VAL A 87 2.59 -22.68 -12.75
C VAL A 87 3.71 -22.21 -11.83
N GLY A 88 4.96 -22.25 -12.29
CA GLY A 88 6.12 -21.95 -11.46
C GLY A 88 6.01 -20.61 -10.71
N VAL A 89 6.67 -20.55 -9.55
CA VAL A 89 6.67 -19.45 -8.55
C VAL A 89 6.95 -18.03 -9.11
N LEU A 90 7.37 -17.93 -10.37
CA LEU A 90 7.69 -16.72 -11.12
C LEU A 90 6.79 -16.46 -12.34
N SER A 91 5.75 -17.27 -12.57
CA SER A 91 4.89 -17.09 -13.74
C SER A 91 3.98 -15.88 -13.53
N LEU A 92 4.17 -14.87 -14.37
CA LEU A 92 3.48 -13.58 -14.34
C LEU A 92 2.28 -13.56 -15.31
N ASP A 93 1.65 -14.71 -15.51
CA ASP A 93 0.47 -14.76 -16.36
C ASP A 93 -0.73 -14.13 -15.64
N LEU A 94 -1.01 -12.87 -15.98
CA LEU A 94 -2.11 -12.06 -15.45
C LEU A 94 -3.50 -12.63 -15.77
N THR A 95 -3.56 -13.61 -16.67
CA THR A 95 -4.78 -14.40 -16.95
C THR A 95 -5.20 -15.20 -15.72
N HIS A 96 -4.23 -15.58 -14.86
CA HIS A 96 -4.51 -16.31 -13.64
C HIS A 96 -4.79 -15.37 -12.46
N ARG A 97 -5.91 -15.63 -11.80
CA ARG A 97 -6.40 -14.93 -10.62
C ARG A 97 -5.35 -14.80 -9.50
N VAL A 98 -4.59 -15.87 -9.26
CA VAL A 98 -3.52 -15.95 -8.24
C VAL A 98 -2.42 -14.90 -8.46
N VAL A 99 -2.08 -14.62 -9.72
CA VAL A 99 -1.03 -13.64 -10.08
C VAL A 99 -1.52 -12.22 -9.80
N ARG A 100 -2.76 -11.88 -10.16
CA ARG A 100 -3.38 -10.58 -9.82
C ARG A 100 -3.39 -10.34 -8.31
N GLU A 101 -3.76 -11.35 -7.54
CA GLU A 101 -3.83 -11.31 -6.07
C GLU A 101 -2.43 -11.13 -5.43
N LYS A 102 -1.41 -11.81 -5.96
CA LYS A 102 0.00 -11.67 -5.56
C LYS A 102 0.54 -10.26 -5.84
N ILE A 103 0.28 -9.73 -7.04
CA ILE A 103 0.71 -8.37 -7.42
C ILE A 103 -0.03 -7.34 -6.56
N GLY A 104 -1.34 -7.49 -6.38
CA GLY A 104 -2.13 -6.56 -5.60
C GLY A 104 -1.74 -6.52 -4.12
N SER A 105 -1.51 -7.68 -3.48
CA SER A 105 -1.01 -7.75 -2.11
C SER A 105 0.40 -7.16 -1.98
N ALA A 106 1.31 -7.47 -2.91
CA ALA A 106 2.65 -6.88 -2.94
C ALA A 106 2.61 -5.35 -3.09
N LEU A 107 1.72 -4.83 -3.94
CA LEU A 107 1.52 -3.39 -4.13
C LEU A 107 1.02 -2.70 -2.85
N VAL A 108 0.07 -3.32 -2.13
CA VAL A 108 -0.42 -2.82 -0.83
C VAL A 108 0.73 -2.77 0.18
N ILE A 109 1.52 -3.85 0.30
CA ILE A 109 2.66 -3.92 1.21
C ILE A 109 3.68 -2.81 0.90
N ALA A 110 4.09 -2.67 -0.36
CA ALA A 110 5.04 -1.64 -0.79
C ALA A 110 4.52 -0.23 -0.48
N SER A 111 3.23 0.03 -0.74
CA SER A 111 2.59 1.30 -0.41
C SER A 111 2.64 1.57 1.09
N MET A 112 2.24 0.62 1.94
CA MET A 112 2.25 0.80 3.40
C MET A 112 3.66 1.00 3.95
N VAL A 113 4.68 0.31 3.41
CA VAL A 113 6.09 0.52 3.78
C VAL A 113 6.53 1.93 3.43
N LEU A 114 6.21 2.42 2.22
CA LEU A 114 6.52 3.78 1.79
C LEU A 114 5.86 4.82 2.71
N GLN A 115 4.59 4.59 3.08
CA GLN A 115 3.81 5.43 3.99
C GLN A 115 4.43 5.48 5.40
N LEU A 116 4.88 4.34 5.92
CA LEU A 116 5.56 4.27 7.22
C LEU A 116 6.91 4.99 7.20
N ARG A 117 7.69 4.83 6.12
CA ARG A 117 8.97 5.52 5.93
C ARG A 117 8.78 7.04 5.84
N ALA A 118 7.79 7.50 5.07
CA ALA A 118 7.42 8.91 4.96
C ALA A 118 6.89 9.49 6.28
N SER A 119 6.21 8.68 7.11
CA SER A 119 5.81 9.10 8.46
C SER A 119 6.98 9.15 9.44
N SER A 120 8.00 8.32 9.25
CA SER A 120 9.18 8.24 10.13
C SER A 120 10.25 9.29 9.81
N SER A 121 10.35 9.76 8.56
CA SER A 121 11.18 10.90 8.24
C SER A 121 10.56 12.17 8.84
N LYS A 122 11.21 12.71 9.88
CA LYS A 122 10.98 14.11 10.28
C LYS A 122 11.45 15.00 9.10
N PRO A 123 10.86 16.19 8.87
CA PRO A 123 11.55 17.17 8.06
C PRO A 123 12.90 17.43 8.75
N LYS A 124 14.03 17.30 8.03
CA LYS A 124 15.26 17.95 8.48
C LYS A 124 14.94 19.44 8.57
N GLU A 125 14.79 19.92 9.79
CA GLU A 125 14.92 21.34 10.12
C GLU A 125 16.25 21.78 9.51
N LYS A 126 16.21 22.72 8.58
CA LYS A 126 17.42 23.46 8.23
C LYS A 126 17.78 24.20 9.51
N CYS A 127 18.84 23.77 10.19
CA CYS A 127 19.56 24.63 11.11
C CYS A 127 19.97 25.84 10.28
N VAL A 128 19.26 26.95 10.46
CA VAL A 128 19.62 28.24 9.89
C VAL A 128 20.76 28.75 10.76
N ASP A 129 21.89 28.91 10.12
CA ASP A 129 23.10 29.54 10.62
C ASP A 129 22.77 30.88 11.28
N PHE A 130 23.17 31.06 12.54
CA PHE A 130 23.42 32.38 13.09
C PHE A 130 24.91 32.43 13.42
N GLY A 131 25.72 32.68 12.40
CA GLY A 131 26.91 33.51 12.57
C GLY A 131 26.50 34.79 13.28
N LYS A 132 27.08 35.00 14.46
CA LYS A 132 27.24 36.32 15.06
C LYS A 132 28.71 36.50 15.35
N GLU A 133 29.21 37.57 14.77
CA GLU A 133 30.51 38.20 14.93
C GLU A 133 30.84 38.47 16.41
#